data_AF-A0A920NIF0-F1
#
_entry.id   AF-A0A920NIF0-F1
#
_cell.length_a   1.000
_cell.length_b   1.000
_cell.length_c   1.000
_cell.angle_alpha   90.00
_cell.angle_beta   90.00
_cell.angle_gamma   90.00
#
_symmetry.space_group_name_H-M   'P 1'
#
loop_
_entity.id
_entity.type
_entity.pdbx_description
1 polymer ?
#
loop_
_entity_poly.entity_id
_entity_poly.type
_entity_poly.pdbx_seq_one_letter_code
_entity_poly.pdbx_strand_id
1 'polypeptide(L)' 'MNKSSIHGKTALVTGAAKGIGKAIALELAKKGVNVAINYKSSEAEARSL' A
#
# COMPACT_ATOMS: atom_id res chain seq x y z
N MET A 1 -20.83 10.50 2.84
CA MET A 1 -19.36 10.32 2.91
C MET A 1 -18.79 10.59 1.54
N ASN A 2 -17.92 11.60 1.38
CA ASN A 2 -17.27 11.89 0.09
C ASN A 2 -16.11 10.91 -0.12
N LYS A 3 -16.16 10.13 -1.20
CA LYS A 3 -15.06 9.24 -1.63
C LYS A 3 -13.85 10.09 -2.03
N SER A 4 -12.65 9.64 -1.67
CA SER A 4 -11.41 10.19 -2.23
C SER A 4 -11.42 10.03 -3.76
N SER A 5 -10.86 10.99 -4.51
CA SER A 5 -10.80 10.95 -5.98
C SER A 5 -10.05 9.73 -6.54
N ILE A 6 -9.22 9.10 -5.71
CA ILE A 6 -8.44 7.90 -6.06
C ILE A 6 -9.11 6.59 -5.62
N HIS A 7 -10.29 6.64 -5.00
CA HIS A 7 -11.00 5.43 -4.59
C HIS A 7 -11.24 4.49 -5.79
N GLY A 8 -10.99 3.19 -5.60
CA GLY A 8 -11.17 2.15 -6.62
C GLY A 8 -10.07 2.11 -7.69
N LYS A 9 -9.10 3.04 -7.66
CA LYS A 9 -7.90 2.95 -8.51
C LYS A 9 -6.96 1.87 -8.01
N THR A 10 -5.99 1.50 -8.84
CA THR A 10 -4.94 0.53 -8.51
C THR A 10 -3.59 1.24 -8.41
N ALA A 11 -2.81 0.89 -7.38
CA ALA A 11 -1.46 1.40 -7.18
C ALA A 11 -0.46 0.26 -6.94
N LEU A 12 0.74 0.37 -7.50
CA LEU A 12 1.89 -0.47 -7.18
C LEU A 12 2.85 0.31 -6.30
N VAL A 13 3.14 -0.20 -5.11
CA VAL A 13 4.11 0.40 -4.18
C VAL A 13 5.34 -0.50 -4.09
N THR A 14 6.49 0.02 -4.54
CA THR A 14 7.78 -0.67 -4.41
C THR A 14 8.45 -0.33 -3.07
N GLY A 15 9.15 -1.30 -2.48
CA GLY A 15 9.75 -1.12 -1.16
C GLY A 15 8.71 -1.00 -0.03
N ALA A 16 7.52 -1.56 -0.22
CA ALA A 16 6.40 -1.34 0.70
C ALA A 16 6.45 -2.17 1.99
N ALA A 17 7.42 -3.07 2.14
CA ALA A 17 7.50 -3.96 3.30
C ALA A 17 7.70 -3.20 4.63
N LYS A 18 8.35 -2.03 4.60
CA LYS A 18 8.67 -1.26 5.81
C LYS A 18 8.83 0.24 5.54
N GLY A 19 9.00 1.01 6.62
CA GLY A 19 9.25 2.45 6.57
C GLY A 19 8.16 3.22 5.83
N ILE A 20 8.57 4.16 4.98
CA ILE A 20 7.65 5.05 4.25
C ILE A 20 6.80 4.27 3.25
N GLY A 21 7.35 3.28 2.56
CA GLY A 21 6.59 2.47 1.60
C GLY A 21 5.40 1.75 2.26
N LYS A 22 5.62 1.21 3.47
CA LYS A 22 4.55 0.62 4.31
C LYS A 22 3.47 1.65 4.66
N ALA A 23 3.88 2.83 5.12
CA ALA A 23 2.94 3.90 5.47
C ALA A 23 2.09 4.34 4.26
N ILE A 24 2.71 4.48 3.09
CA ILE A 24 2.03 4.85 1.83
C ILE A 24 1.03 3.76 1.43
N ALA A 25 1.44 2.48 1.42
CA ALA A 25 0.57 1.37 1.04
C ALA A 25 -0.67 1.29 1.92
N LEU A 26 -0.51 1.44 3.25
CA LEU A 26 -1.61 1.43 4.20
C LEU A 26 -2.54 2.64 4.02
N GLU A 27 -2.00 3.82 3.77
CA GLU A 27 -2.81 5.03 3.58
C GLU A 27 -3.62 4.98 2.26
N LEU A 28 -3.04 4.43 1.20
CA LEU A 28 -3.76 4.19 -0.06
C LEU A 28 -4.89 3.17 0.15
N ALA A 29 -4.63 2.07 0.86
CA ALA A 29 -5.65 1.08 1.18
C ALA A 29 -6.81 1.68 1.99
N LYS A 30 -6.52 2.52 2.99
CA LYS A 30 -7.54 3.25 3.77
C LYS A 30 -8.42 4.16 2.90
N LYS A 31 -7.89 4.72 1.82
CA LYS A 31 -8.63 5.52 0.84
C LYS A 31 -9.45 4.67 -0.14
N GLY A 32 -9.39 3.34 -0.02
CA GLY A 32 -10.09 2.38 -0.87
C GLY A 32 -9.43 2.19 -2.23
N VAL A 33 -8.11 2.34 -2.30
CA VAL A 33 -7.29 2.00 -3.46
C VAL A 33 -6.95 0.50 -3.40
N ASN A 34 -6.96 -0.19 -4.53
CA ASN A 34 -6.41 -1.54 -4.65
C ASN A 34 -4.88 -1.44 -4.68
N VAL A 35 -4.19 -2.02 -3.70
CA VAL A 35 -2.73 -1.85 -3.56
C VAL A 35 -2.02 -3.18 -3.81
N ALA A 36 -1.14 -3.18 -4.81
CA ALA A 36 -0.12 -4.20 -4.97
C ALA A 36 1.18 -3.71 -4.34
N ILE A 37 1.88 -4.59 -3.63
CA ILE A 37 3.16 -4.27 -3.00
C ILE A 37 4.28 -5.12 -3.57
N ASN A 38 5.47 -4.54 -3.67
CA ASN A 38 6.70 -5.23 -4.04
C ASN A 38 7.80 -5.00 -3.00
N TYR A 39 8.60 -6.03 -2.76
CA TYR A 39 9.75 -6.01 -1.86
C TYR A 39 10.84 -6.95 -2.39
N LYS A 40 12.10 -6.70 -2.00
CA LYS A 40 13.23 -7.54 -2.42
C LYS A 40 13.58 -8.64 -1.41
N SER A 41 13.74 -8.28 -0.13
CA SER A 41 14.26 -9.20 0.90
C SER A 41 13.61 -9.01 2.27
N SER A 42 12.38 -8.48 2.31
CA SER A 42 11.62 -8.19 3.54
C SER A 42 10.26 -8.90 3.52
N GLU A 43 10.29 -10.21 3.29
CA GLU A 43 9.07 -11.02 3.17
C GLU A 43 8.27 -11.05 4.48
N ALA A 44 8.93 -11.26 5.62
CA ALA A 44 8.26 -11.31 6.91
C ALA A 44 7.56 -9.99 7.25
N GLU A 45 8.22 -8.86 7.00
CA GLU A 45 7.62 -7.54 7.22
C GLU A 45 6.45 -7.28 6.26
N ALA A 46 6.58 -7.71 4.99
CA ALA A 46 5.52 -7.56 3.99
C ALA A 46 4.28 -8.42 4.28
N ARG A 47 4.45 -9.63 4.82
CA ARG A 47 3.34 -10.52 5.22
C ARG A 47 2.58 -10.02 6.45
N SER A 48 3.13 -9.05 7.17
CA SER A 48 2.53 -8.46 8.38
C SER A 48 1.80 -7.13 8.09
N LEU A 49 1.53 -6.83 6.82
CA LEU A 49 0.69 -5.71 6.37
C LEU A 49 -0.78 -6.13 6.30
#